data_AF-A0A2X3M141-F1
#
_entry.id   AF-A0A2X3M141-F1
#
_cell.length_a   1.000
_cell.length_b   1.000
_cell.length_c   1.000
_cell.angle_alpha   90.00
_cell.angle_beta   90.00
_cell.angle_gamma   90.00
#
_symmetry.space_group_name_H-M   'P 1'
#
loop_
_entity.id
_entity.type
_entity.pdbx_description
1 polymer ?
#
loop_
_entity_poly.entity_id
_entity_poly.type
_entity_poly.pdbx_seq_one_letter_code
_entity_poly.pdbx_strand_id
1 'polypeptide(L)'
;MDSAGAASQYLASAGVGNLTLLDFDTVSLSNLQRQTLHSDATVGQPEGRIRRDAMTRINPHIAITPVNALLDDAELAAMIAKHDLVLDCTDNVAVRNQLNAGCFAAKVPLVSGAGNSYGRANHGLHLSGRRTVLSLP
;
A
#
# COMPACT_ATOMS: atom_id res chain seq x y z
N MET A 1 3.64 8.93 -9.16
CA MET A 1 4.31 9.26 -7.88
C MET A 1 3.83 8.26 -6.87
N ASP A 2 4.63 7.23 -6.58
CA ASP A 2 4.33 6.24 -5.56
C ASP A 2 4.37 6.89 -4.17
N SER A 3 3.19 7.03 -3.56
CA SER A 3 2.98 7.55 -2.20
C SER A 3 2.88 6.44 -1.14
N ALA A 4 2.96 5.16 -1.53
CA ALA A 4 2.79 4.00 -0.66
C ALA A 4 3.85 3.97 0.44
N GLY A 5 5.09 4.36 0.10
CA GLY A 5 6.19 4.47 1.05
C GLY A 5 5.89 5.43 2.20
N ALA A 6 5.22 6.56 1.97
CA ALA A 6 4.93 7.54 3.02
C ALA A 6 3.73 7.13 3.88
N ALA A 7 2.64 6.68 3.26
CA ALA A 7 1.43 6.32 3.99
C ALA A 7 1.62 5.07 4.86
N SER A 8 2.30 4.04 4.34
CA SER A 8 2.54 2.80 5.08
C SER A 8 3.37 3.00 6.36
N GLN A 9 4.33 3.95 6.37
CA GLN A 9 5.10 4.30 7.57
C GLN A 9 4.21 4.86 8.69
N TYR A 10 3.25 5.72 8.34
CA TYR A 10 2.32 6.27 9.32
C TYR A 10 1.34 5.23 9.83
N LEU A 11 0.86 4.32 8.96
CA LEU A 11 0.01 3.20 9.39
C LEU A 11 0.77 2.25 10.33
N ALA A 12 2.04 1.97 10.03
CA ALA A 12 2.90 1.15 10.86
C ALA A 12 3.14 1.76 12.26
N SER A 13 3.51 3.04 12.31
CA SER A 13 3.72 3.76 13.57
C SER A 13 2.43 3.94 14.38
N ALA A 14 1.27 4.09 13.73
CA ALA A 14 -0.04 4.14 14.38
C ALA A 14 -0.51 2.78 14.95
N GLY A 15 0.22 1.69 14.69
CA GLY A 15 -0.10 0.36 15.21
C GLY A 15 -1.29 -0.29 14.49
N VAL A 16 -1.38 -0.13 13.16
CA VAL A 16 -2.28 -0.95 12.35
C VAL A 16 -1.78 -2.40 12.41
N GLY A 17 -2.57 -3.28 13.05
CA GLY A 17 -2.13 -4.60 13.46
C GLY A 17 -1.66 -5.50 12.31
N ASN A 18 -2.32 -5.45 11.15
CA ASN A 18 -1.93 -6.21 9.96
C ASN A 18 -1.85 -5.28 8.73
N LEU A 19 -0.76 -5.36 8.00
CA LEU A 19 -0.55 -4.61 6.76
C LEU A 19 -0.15 -5.57 5.65
N THR A 20 -0.84 -5.51 4.52
CA THR A 20 -0.43 -6.17 3.28
C THR A 20 0.10 -5.10 2.33
N LEU A 21 1.34 -5.27 1.87
CA LEU A 21 1.96 -4.39 0.88
C LEU A 21 1.97 -5.15 -0.44
N LEU A 22 1.13 -4.75 -1.38
CA LEU A 22 1.08 -5.37 -2.69
C LEU A 22 1.79 -4.47 -3.68
N ASP A 23 2.95 -4.91 -4.13
CA ASP A 23 3.85 -4.19 -5.03
C ASP A 23 4.48 -5.23 -5.98
N PHE A 24 4.98 -4.86 -7.14
CA PHE A 24 5.73 -5.78 -8.00
C PHE A 24 7.10 -5.22 -8.41
N ASP A 25 7.41 -4.01 -7.96
CA ASP A 25 8.63 -3.30 -8.32
C ASP A 25 9.82 -3.69 -7.45
N THR A 26 10.99 -3.40 -7.99
CA THR A 26 12.28 -3.47 -7.30
C THR A 26 12.83 -2.07 -7.09
N VAL A 27 13.51 -1.85 -5.97
CA VAL A 27 14.11 -0.56 -5.63
C VAL A 27 15.04 -0.11 -6.76
N SER A 28 14.76 1.07 -7.32
CA SER A 28 15.65 1.75 -8.26
C SER A 28 16.33 2.94 -7.60
N LEU A 29 17.49 3.34 -8.16
CA LEU A 29 18.20 4.56 -7.73
C LEU A 29 17.28 5.79 -7.80
N SER A 30 16.39 5.83 -8.78
CA SER A 30 15.42 6.93 -8.96
C SER A 30 14.27 6.91 -7.94
N ASN A 31 14.22 5.95 -7.02
CA ASN A 31 13.30 5.98 -5.88
C ASN A 31 13.91 6.71 -4.67
N LEU A 32 15.24 6.69 -4.52
CA LEU A 32 15.93 7.10 -3.28
C LEU A 32 15.69 8.57 -2.91
N GLN A 33 15.49 9.46 -3.87
CA GLN A 33 15.25 10.89 -3.60
C GLN A 33 13.88 11.19 -2.98
N ARG A 34 12.93 10.23 -2.95
CA ARG A 34 11.56 10.45 -2.46
C ARG A 34 11.00 9.33 -1.58
N GLN A 35 11.58 8.14 -1.59
CA GLN A 35 11.13 7.01 -0.79
C GLN A 35 12.13 6.70 0.32
N THR A 36 11.89 7.27 1.50
CA THR A 36 12.82 7.26 2.65
C THR A 36 13.07 5.89 3.29
N LEU A 37 12.31 4.86 2.93
CA LEU A 37 12.53 3.49 3.40
C LEU A 37 13.60 2.74 2.61
N HIS A 38 14.08 3.31 1.49
CA HIS A 38 15.11 2.73 0.65
C HIS A 38 16.46 3.42 0.86
N SER A 39 17.52 2.71 0.49
CA SER A 39 18.91 3.19 0.52
C SER A 39 19.69 2.59 -0.66
N ASP A 40 20.89 3.10 -0.93
CA ASP A 40 21.79 2.55 -1.96
C ASP A 40 22.02 1.03 -1.80
N ALA A 41 22.11 0.55 -0.56
CA ALA A 41 22.30 -0.87 -0.26
C ALA A 41 21.10 -1.77 -0.62
N THR A 42 19.93 -1.17 -0.88
CA THR A 42 18.69 -1.89 -1.17
C THR A 42 18.31 -1.88 -2.64
N VAL A 43 19.06 -1.18 -3.50
CA VAL A 43 18.82 -1.12 -4.94
C VAL A 43 18.84 -2.54 -5.55
N GLY A 44 17.86 -2.81 -6.42
CA GLY A 44 17.64 -4.11 -7.06
C GLY A 44 16.90 -5.13 -6.19
N GLN A 45 16.57 -4.81 -4.94
CA GLN A 45 15.78 -5.69 -4.08
C GLN A 45 14.27 -5.39 -4.21
N PRO A 46 13.38 -6.37 -3.96
CA PRO A 46 11.93 -6.14 -4.01
C PRO A 46 11.48 -5.06 -3.02
N GLU A 47 10.75 -4.05 -3.49
CA GLU A 47 10.40 -2.87 -2.68
C GLU A 47 9.57 -3.26 -1.44
N GLY A 48 8.55 -4.10 -1.63
CA GLY A 48 7.69 -4.57 -0.55
C GLY A 48 8.47 -5.24 0.59
N ARG A 49 9.52 -6.01 0.27
CA ARG A 49 10.37 -6.67 1.28
C ARG A 49 11.18 -5.64 2.07
N ILE A 50 11.78 -4.68 1.39
CA ILE A 50 12.58 -3.62 2.02
C ILE A 50 11.71 -2.74 2.91
N ARG A 51 10.52 -2.36 2.43
CA ARG A 51 9.54 -1.60 3.21
C ARG A 51 9.11 -2.36 4.46
N ARG A 52 8.80 -3.65 4.33
CA ARG A 52 8.50 -4.50 5.49
C ARG A 52 9.63 -4.44 6.52
N ASP A 53 10.87 -4.68 6.11
CA ASP A 53 12.01 -4.67 7.05
C ASP A 53 12.20 -3.32 7.73
N ALA A 54 12.04 -2.24 6.98
CA ALA A 54 12.14 -0.90 7.52
C ALA A 54 11.01 -0.57 8.51
N MET A 55 9.77 -0.95 8.19
CA MET A 55 8.62 -0.69 9.07
C MET A 55 8.58 -1.60 10.29
N THR A 56 9.08 -2.84 10.21
CA THR A 56 9.24 -3.70 11.39
C THR A 56 10.22 -3.09 12.40
N ARG A 57 11.24 -2.32 11.95
CA ARG A 57 12.11 -1.55 12.85
C ARG A 57 11.39 -0.36 13.51
N ILE A 58 10.39 0.22 12.83
CA ILE A 58 9.57 1.32 13.38
C ILE A 58 8.62 0.77 14.45
N ASN A 59 7.93 -0.33 14.17
CA ASN A 59 7.01 -0.95 15.11
C ASN A 59 7.07 -2.48 14.98
N PRO A 60 7.67 -3.21 15.94
CA PRO A 60 7.77 -4.66 15.87
C PRO A 60 6.48 -5.40 16.26
N HIS A 61 5.44 -4.67 16.69
CA HIS A 61 4.18 -5.26 17.17
C HIS A 61 3.11 -5.43 16.08
N ILE A 62 3.41 -5.06 14.84
CA ILE A 62 2.52 -5.21 13.69
C ILE A 62 2.98 -6.34 12.79
N ALA A 63 2.03 -7.01 12.14
CA ALA A 63 2.31 -7.98 11.10
C ALA A 63 2.30 -7.30 9.73
N ILE A 64 3.36 -7.50 8.95
CA ILE A 64 3.49 -6.93 7.61
C ILE A 64 3.74 -8.06 6.61
N THR A 65 2.83 -8.20 5.64
CA THR A 65 2.88 -9.21 4.59
C THR A 65 3.18 -8.53 3.25
N PRO A 66 4.43 -8.60 2.76
CA PRO A 66 4.73 -8.17 1.39
C PRO A 66 4.24 -9.21 0.38
N VAL A 67 3.48 -8.77 -0.60
CA VAL A 67 3.05 -9.55 -1.78
C VAL A 67 3.74 -8.93 -2.98
N ASN A 68 4.74 -9.63 -3.53
CA ASN A 68 5.52 -9.16 -4.67
C ASN A 68 4.94 -9.73 -5.98
N ALA A 69 3.82 -9.18 -6.46
CA ALA A 69 3.10 -9.73 -7.60
C ALA A 69 2.24 -8.69 -8.34
N LEU A 70 2.12 -8.87 -9.65
CA LEU A 70 1.05 -8.24 -10.44
C LEU A 70 -0.14 -9.19 -10.44
N LEU A 71 -1.21 -8.82 -9.76
CA LEU A 71 -2.41 -9.66 -9.63
C LEU A 71 -3.34 -9.43 -10.81
N ASP A 72 -4.00 -10.50 -11.26
CA ASP A 72 -5.16 -10.37 -12.16
C ASP A 72 -6.41 -9.89 -11.42
N ASP A 73 -7.50 -9.65 -12.15
CA ASP A 73 -8.76 -9.14 -11.58
C ASP A 73 -9.35 -10.09 -10.51
N ALA A 74 -9.24 -11.41 -10.70
CA ALA A 74 -9.80 -12.39 -9.79
C ALA A 74 -8.97 -12.50 -8.51
N GLU A 75 -7.65 -12.51 -8.64
CA GLU A 75 -6.70 -12.50 -7.53
C GLU A 75 -6.80 -11.21 -6.72
N LEU A 76 -6.92 -10.06 -7.39
CA LEU A 76 -7.08 -8.76 -6.75
C LEU A 76 -8.41 -8.69 -5.99
N ALA A 77 -9.50 -9.15 -6.58
CA ALA A 77 -10.81 -9.21 -5.90
C ALA A 77 -10.76 -10.11 -4.65
N ALA A 78 -10.12 -11.29 -4.77
CA ALA A 78 -9.92 -12.20 -3.64
C ALA A 78 -9.02 -11.60 -2.55
N MET A 79 -8.05 -10.76 -2.93
CA MET A 79 -7.22 -10.01 -2.00
C MET A 79 -8.04 -8.95 -1.26
N ILE A 80 -8.76 -8.10 -1.99
CA ILE A 80 -9.60 -7.02 -1.42
C ILE A 80 -10.58 -7.57 -0.38
N ALA A 81 -11.25 -8.68 -0.69
CA ALA A 81 -12.24 -9.30 0.20
C ALA A 81 -11.69 -9.76 1.57
N LYS A 82 -10.36 -9.87 1.72
CA LYS A 82 -9.70 -10.25 2.98
C LYS A 82 -9.32 -9.06 3.87
N HIS A 83 -9.56 -7.83 3.42
CA HIS A 83 -9.09 -6.61 4.10
C HIS A 83 -10.25 -5.73 4.55
N ASP A 84 -10.04 -4.99 5.64
CA ASP A 84 -11.04 -4.05 6.17
C ASP A 84 -11.00 -2.70 5.43
N LEU A 85 -9.90 -2.42 4.74
CA LEU A 85 -9.61 -1.17 4.04
C LEU A 85 -8.59 -1.43 2.93
N VAL A 86 -8.79 -0.75 1.81
CA VAL A 86 -7.77 -0.63 0.76
C VAL A 86 -7.30 0.82 0.68
N LEU A 87 -5.98 0.99 0.66
CA LEU A 87 -5.31 2.24 0.38
C LEU A 87 -4.65 2.17 -1.00
N ASP A 88 -5.21 2.92 -1.94
CA ASP A 88 -4.65 3.10 -3.27
C ASP A 88 -3.61 4.22 -3.26
N CYS A 89 -2.33 3.85 -3.45
CA CYS A 89 -1.24 4.78 -3.68
C CYS A 89 -0.70 4.73 -5.11
N THR A 90 -1.44 4.08 -6.02
CA THR A 90 -1.03 3.90 -7.41
C THR A 90 -1.01 5.17 -8.21
N ASP A 91 -0.08 5.25 -9.16
CA ASP A 91 -0.12 6.25 -10.23
C ASP A 91 -0.71 5.71 -11.55
N ASN A 92 -1.08 4.44 -11.59
CA ASN A 92 -1.72 3.80 -12.74
C ASN A 92 -3.26 3.89 -12.71
N VAL A 93 -3.83 4.66 -13.64
CA VAL A 93 -5.29 4.85 -13.75
C VAL A 93 -6.04 3.52 -13.97
N ALA A 94 -5.47 2.57 -14.69
CA ALA A 94 -6.10 1.27 -14.92
C ALA A 94 -6.22 0.47 -13.61
N VAL A 95 -5.12 0.40 -12.84
CA VAL A 95 -5.10 -0.26 -11.52
C VAL A 95 -6.06 0.42 -10.56
N ARG A 96 -6.11 1.76 -10.55
CA ARG A 96 -7.07 2.51 -9.73
C ARG A 96 -8.52 2.15 -10.06
N ASN A 97 -8.86 2.03 -11.34
CA ASN A 97 -10.20 1.64 -11.76
C ASN A 97 -10.52 0.20 -11.36
N GLN A 98 -9.57 -0.74 -11.46
CA GLN A 98 -9.72 -2.11 -10.99
C GLN A 98 -9.95 -2.16 -9.47
N LEU A 99 -9.16 -1.42 -8.68
CA LEU A 99 -9.32 -1.30 -7.23
C LEU A 99 -10.69 -0.73 -6.86
N ASN A 100 -11.13 0.34 -7.53
CA ASN A 100 -12.43 0.94 -7.29
C ASN A 100 -13.58 -0.04 -7.54
N ALA A 101 -13.55 -0.74 -8.68
CA ALA A 101 -14.56 -1.75 -9.02
C ALA A 101 -14.56 -2.90 -8.00
N GLY A 102 -13.39 -3.43 -7.64
CA GLY A 102 -13.24 -4.52 -6.68
C GLY A 102 -13.71 -4.13 -5.27
N CYS A 103 -13.30 -2.95 -4.79
CA CYS A 103 -13.71 -2.43 -3.48
C CYS A 103 -15.22 -2.17 -3.41
N PHE A 104 -15.81 -1.61 -4.48
CA PHE A 104 -17.24 -1.40 -4.59
C PHE A 104 -18.01 -2.73 -4.50
N ALA A 105 -17.58 -3.74 -5.27
CA ALA A 105 -18.20 -5.06 -5.26
C ALA A 105 -18.08 -5.76 -3.89
N ALA A 106 -16.92 -5.68 -3.25
CA ALA A 106 -16.64 -6.29 -1.95
C ALA A 106 -17.19 -5.49 -0.75
N LYS A 107 -17.70 -4.27 -0.98
CA LYS A 107 -18.09 -3.31 0.06
C LYS A 107 -16.96 -2.99 1.05
N VAL A 108 -15.72 -2.97 0.55
CA VAL A 108 -14.53 -2.60 1.30
C VAL A 108 -14.26 -1.12 1.05
N PRO A 109 -14.08 -0.27 2.08
CA PRO A 109 -13.71 1.11 1.89
C PRO A 109 -12.40 1.25 1.12
N LEU A 110 -12.38 2.19 0.17
CA LEU A 110 -11.20 2.57 -0.61
C LEU A 110 -10.81 4.02 -0.26
N VAL A 111 -9.56 4.22 0.13
CA VAL A 111 -8.95 5.55 0.25
C VAL A 111 -7.92 5.67 -0.88
N SER A 112 -8.05 6.66 -1.76
CA SER A 112 -7.10 6.88 -2.85
C SER A 112 -6.29 8.16 -2.60
N GLY A 113 -4.97 8.02 -2.59
CA GLY A 113 -3.99 9.09 -2.35
C GLY A 113 -3.20 9.46 -3.60
N ALA A 114 -3.83 9.38 -4.77
CA ALA A 114 -3.16 9.62 -6.04
C ALA A 114 -2.96 11.12 -6.32
N GLY A 115 -1.71 11.55 -6.40
CA GLY A 115 -1.33 12.89 -6.82
C GLY A 115 -1.17 13.00 -8.32
N ASN A 116 -2.15 13.61 -9.00
CA ASN A 116 -1.96 14.35 -10.24
C ASN A 116 -2.08 15.84 -9.92
N SER A 117 -1.45 16.73 -10.71
CA SER A 117 -1.23 18.16 -10.40
C SER A 117 -2.47 19.02 -10.11
N TYR A 118 -3.65 18.43 -10.01
CA TYR A 118 -4.92 19.05 -9.61
C TYR A 118 -5.79 18.03 -8.88
N GLY A 119 -6.19 18.29 -7.62
CA GLY A 119 -7.42 17.68 -7.08
C GLY A 119 -7.42 17.35 -5.60
N ARG A 120 -8.55 17.67 -4.94
CA ARG A 120 -8.82 17.54 -3.50
C ARG A 120 -8.90 16.09 -3.02
N ALA A 121 -8.47 15.84 -1.78
CA ALA A 121 -8.82 14.62 -1.03
C ALA A 121 -9.97 14.92 -0.04
N ASN A 122 -11.00 14.07 -0.03
CA ASN A 122 -11.96 13.94 1.06
C ASN A 122 -11.90 12.48 1.55
N HIS A 123 -11.94 12.26 2.87
CA HIS A 123 -12.82 11.31 3.58
C HIS A 123 -12.23 10.96 4.96
N GLY A 124 -13.08 11.05 5.98
CA GLY A 124 -12.80 10.55 7.34
C GLY A 124 -13.06 9.05 7.40
N LEU A 125 -12.13 8.32 8.03
CA LEU A 125 -12.16 6.88 8.13
C LEU A 125 -12.35 6.46 9.59
N HIS A 126 -13.36 5.63 9.85
CA HIS A 126 -13.57 5.00 11.16
C HIS A 126 -13.35 3.49 11.02
N LEU A 127 -12.27 2.97 11.60
CA LEU A 127 -11.90 1.54 11.58
C LEU A 127 -12.18 0.92 12.95
N SER A 128 -13.15 0.01 13.02
CA SER A 128 -13.48 -0.81 14.19
C SER A 128 -13.38 -2.28 13.80
N GLY A 129 -12.54 -3.07 14.49
CA GLY A 129 -12.23 -4.48 14.15
C GLY A 129 -10.79 -4.67 13.68
N ARG A 130 -10.32 -5.91 13.45
CA ARG A 130 -8.91 -6.32 13.28
C ARG A 130 -8.17 -5.67 12.09
N ARG A 131 -7.83 -4.38 12.25
CA ARG A 131 -7.15 -3.45 11.33
C ARG A 131 -6.20 -4.11 10.33
N THR A 132 -6.73 -4.59 9.21
CA THR A 132 -5.96 -5.13 8.08
C THR A 132 -6.08 -4.18 6.90
N VAL A 133 -4.95 -3.64 6.41
CA VAL A 133 -4.91 -2.68 5.29
C VAL A 133 -4.08 -3.22 4.14
N LEU A 134 -4.63 -3.14 2.93
CA LEU A 134 -3.90 -3.39 1.69
C LEU A 134 -3.39 -2.05 1.12
N SER A 135 -2.08 -1.89 0.97
CA SER A 135 -1.47 -0.72 0.31
C SER A 135 -0.89 -1.14 -1.03
N LEU A 136 -1.23 -0.42 -2.10
CA LEU A 136 -0.69 -0.63 -3.44
C LEU A 136 0.08 0.60 -3.95
N PRO A 137 1.24 0.46 -4.62
CA PRO A 137 2.08 1.53 -5.15
C PRO A 137 1.55 2.14 -6.44
#